data_AF-A0A948CNF5-F1
#
_entry.id   AF-A0A948CNF5-F1
#
_cell.length_a   1.000
_cell.length_b   1.000
_cell.length_c   1.000
_cell.angle_alpha   90.00
_cell.angle_beta   90.00
_cell.angle_gamma   90.00
#
_symmetry.space_group_name_H-M   'P 1'
#
loop_
_entity.id
_entity.type
_entity.pdbx_description
1 polymer ?
#
loop_
_entity_poly.entity_id
_entity_poly.type
_entity_poly.pdbx_seq_one_letter_code
_entity_poly.pdbx_strand_id
1 'polypeptide(L)'
;MSTYSIPKNINEVTPEWMTWALAQHSVGVKIHNVEIVNVFEGTSSRIRVRIERNEVAIAAGIPEYLCVKANWTEHADFTMVAGLWAIEAMFYQRI
;
A
#
# COMPACT_ATOMS: atom_id res chain seq x y z
N MET A 1 18.90 -1.56 7.58
CA MET A 1 18.38 -2.27 6.41
C MET A 1 16.89 -2.46 6.64
N SER A 2 16.01 -1.86 5.81
CA SER A 2 14.56 -2.04 5.99
C SER A 2 14.18 -3.45 5.56
N THR A 3 13.64 -4.24 6.48
CA THR A 3 13.35 -5.67 6.29
C THR A 3 12.17 -5.95 5.35
N TYR A 4 11.41 -4.94 4.96
CA TYR A 4 10.20 -5.10 4.15
C TYR A 4 10.40 -4.56 2.73
N SER A 5 9.97 -5.36 1.76
CA SER A 5 9.98 -5.03 0.33
C SER A 5 8.56 -4.75 -0.18
N ILE A 6 8.41 -4.28 -1.42
CA ILE A 6 7.09 -4.08 -2.01
C ILE A 6 6.41 -5.46 -2.19
N PRO A 7 5.15 -5.64 -1.73
CA PRO A 7 4.41 -6.90 -1.86
C PRO A 7 4.32 -7.32 -3.32
N LYS A 8 4.77 -8.53 -3.63
CA LYS A 8 4.64 -9.16 -4.95
C LYS A 8 3.30 -9.89 -5.11
N ASN A 9 2.60 -10.12 -4.00
CA ASN A 9 1.25 -10.66 -3.99
C ASN A 9 0.32 -9.83 -3.10
N ILE A 10 -0.97 -9.81 -3.43
CA ILE A 10 -1.99 -9.12 -2.63
C ILE A 10 -2.05 -9.61 -1.18
N ASN A 11 -1.81 -10.90 -0.95
CA ASN A 11 -1.85 -11.52 0.38
C ASN A 11 -0.65 -11.11 1.25
N GLU A 12 0.37 -10.49 0.67
CA GLU A 12 1.52 -9.94 1.40
C GLU A 12 1.25 -8.51 1.91
N VAL A 13 0.07 -7.94 1.62
CA VAL A 13 -0.40 -6.68 2.22
C VAL A 13 -0.93 -6.97 3.63
N THR A 14 -0.01 -7.24 4.57
CA THR A 14 -0.33 -7.60 5.96
C THR A 14 -0.36 -6.38 6.89
N PRO A 15 -0.89 -6.50 8.12
CA PRO A 15 -0.82 -5.43 9.12
C PRO A 15 0.62 -4.98 9.43
N GLU A 16 1.57 -5.91 9.47
CA GLU A 16 2.99 -5.62 9.71
C GLU A 16 3.58 -4.82 8.56
N TRP A 17 3.27 -5.22 7.33
CA TRP A 17 3.73 -4.51 6.15
C TRP A 17 3.13 -3.10 6.08
N MET A 18 1.83 -2.95 6.33
CA MET A 18 1.17 -1.64 6.34
C MET A 18 1.69 -0.76 7.47
N THR A 19 1.97 -1.33 8.64
CA THR A 19 2.61 -0.62 9.75
C THR A 19 3.96 -0.08 9.31
N TRP A 20 4.81 -0.92 8.71
CA TRP A 20 6.10 -0.48 8.21
C TRP A 20 5.99 0.61 7.14
N ALA A 21 5.08 0.45 6.17
CA ALA A 21 4.90 1.39 5.07
C ALA A 21 4.42 2.77 5.57
N LEU A 22 3.42 2.80 6.45
CA LEU A 22 2.85 4.05 6.97
C LEU A 22 3.75 4.71 8.03
N ALA A 23 4.55 3.93 8.76
CA ALA A 23 5.49 4.47 9.74
C ALA A 23 6.59 5.34 9.11
N GLN A 24 6.82 5.24 7.80
CA GLN A 24 7.74 6.14 7.08
C GLN A 24 7.27 7.59 7.07
N HIS A 25 5.95 7.83 7.22
CA HIS A 25 5.35 9.16 7.23
C HIS A 25 4.85 9.59 8.61
N SER A 26 4.65 8.66 9.55
CA SER A 26 4.15 8.97 10.89
C SER A 26 4.69 7.98 11.92
N VAL A 27 5.59 8.46 12.77
CA VAL A 27 6.24 7.64 13.82
C VAL A 27 5.20 7.14 14.83
N GLY A 28 5.29 5.87 15.22
CA GLY A 28 4.41 5.27 16.22
C GLY A 28 3.06 4.76 15.67
N VAL A 29 2.81 4.89 14.36
CA VAL A 29 1.67 4.24 13.70
C VAL A 29 1.76 2.74 13.85
N LYS A 30 0.62 2.10 14.14
CA LYS A 30 0.48 0.66 14.14
C LYS A 30 -0.86 0.26 13.52
N ILE A 31 -0.80 -0.70 12.62
CA ILE A 31 -1.95 -1.35 12.00
C ILE A 31 -2.12 -2.71 12.67
N HIS A 32 -3.32 -2.96 13.18
CA HIS A 32 -3.67 -4.18 13.92
C HIS A 32 -4.32 -5.22 13.02
N ASN A 33 -5.10 -4.77 12.04
CA ASN A 33 -5.78 -5.65 11.11
C ASN A 33 -5.87 -5.00 9.72
N VAL A 34 -5.89 -5.84 8.69
CA VAL A 34 -6.06 -5.44 7.29
C VAL A 34 -7.05 -6.40 6.65
N GLU A 35 -8.15 -5.85 6.14
CA GLU A 35 -9.16 -6.59 5.39
C GLU A 35 -9.16 -6.08 3.94
N ILE A 36 -9.00 -6.97 2.97
CA ILE A 36 -9.15 -6.63 1.55
C ILE A 36 -10.64 -6.60 1.22
N VAL A 37 -11.16 -5.40 0.95
CA VAL A 37 -12.59 -5.16 0.70
C VAL A 37 -12.93 -5.28 -0.78
N ASN A 38 -12.05 -4.76 -1.65
CA ASN A 38 -12.24 -4.81 -3.10
C ASN A 38 -10.91 -5.00 -3.81
N VAL A 39 -10.95 -5.74 -4.92
CA VAL A 39 -9.86 -5.85 -5.88
C VAL A 39 -10.30 -5.19 -7.18
N PHE A 40 -9.50 -4.24 -7.65
CA PHE A 40 -9.70 -3.54 -8.92
C PHE A 40 -8.58 -3.94 -9.87
N GLU A 41 -8.90 -4.82 -10.80
CA GLU A 41 -7.98 -5.28 -11.83
C GLU A 41 -7.92 -4.26 -12.98
N GLY A 42 -6.73 -4.09 -13.55
CA GLY A 42 -6.49 -3.17 -14.66
C GLY A 42 -5.02 -3.11 -15.02
N THR A 43 -4.59 -2.09 -15.78
CA THR A 43 -3.17 -1.86 -16.11
C THR A 43 -2.31 -1.82 -14.85
N SER A 44 -2.89 -1.31 -13.77
CA SER A 44 -2.32 -1.34 -12.43
C SER A 44 -3.33 -1.91 -11.45
N SER A 45 -3.04 -3.06 -10.83
CA SER A 45 -3.91 -3.57 -9.76
C SER A 45 -3.98 -2.59 -8.60
N ARG A 46 -5.19 -2.41 -8.09
CA ARG A 46 -5.45 -1.62 -6.89
C ARG A 46 -6.37 -2.40 -6.00
N ILE A 47 -6.17 -2.28 -4.70
CA ILE A 47 -7.06 -2.88 -3.72
C ILE A 47 -7.57 -1.78 -2.80
N ARG A 48 -8.81 -1.92 -2.36
CA ARG A 48 -9.30 -1.19 -1.20
C ARG A 48 -9.12 -2.09 0.01
N VAL A 49 -8.43 -1.57 1.01
CA VAL A 49 -8.30 -2.23 2.31
C VAL A 49 -9.05 -1.44 3.38
N ARG A 50 -9.65 -2.16 4.32
CA ARG A 50 -10.10 -1.62 5.59
C ARG A 50 -9.05 -1.95 6.65
N ILE A 51 -8.66 -0.96 7.45
CA ILE A 51 -7.63 -1.13 8.47
C ILE A 51 -8.12 -0.80 9.88
N GLU A 52 -7.73 -1.66 10.81
CA GLU A 52 -7.77 -1.33 12.24
C GLU A 52 -6.42 -0.75 12.62
N ARG A 53 -6.41 0.41 13.31
CA ARG A 53 -5.20 1.18 13.56
C ARG A 53 -5.24 1.84 14.94
N ASN A 54 -4.06 2.05 15.51
CA ASN A 54 -3.95 2.66 16.83
C ASN A 54 -4.37 4.14 16.85
N GLU A 55 -4.53 4.69 18.04
CA GLU A 55 -4.92 6.10 18.23
C GLU A 55 -3.94 7.07 17.59
N VAL A 56 -2.63 6.75 17.58
CA VAL A 56 -1.60 7.57 16.91
C VAL A 56 -1.89 7.68 15.41
N ALA A 57 -2.25 6.58 14.75
CA ALA A 57 -2.62 6.59 13.33
C ALA A 57 -3.89 7.39 13.06
N ILE A 58 -4.88 7.30 13.95
CA ILE A 58 -6.13 8.09 13.86
C ILE A 58 -5.81 9.58 14.01
N ALA A 59 -5.04 9.96 15.02
CA ALA A 59 -4.63 11.34 15.27
C ALA A 59 -3.77 11.90 14.13
N ALA A 60 -2.97 11.06 13.47
CA ALA A 60 -2.22 11.41 12.25
C ALA A 60 -3.10 11.56 11.00
N GLY A 61 -4.41 11.35 11.10
CA GLY A 61 -5.35 11.50 10.00
C GLY A 61 -5.37 10.33 9.01
N ILE A 62 -4.76 9.19 9.36
CA ILE A 62 -4.84 7.99 8.53
C ILE A 62 -6.31 7.53 8.52
N PRO A 63 -6.94 7.35 7.35
CA PRO A 63 -8.33 6.91 7.25
C PRO A 63 -8.48 5.40 7.50
N GLU A 64 -9.71 4.95 7.73
CA GLU A 64 -10.03 3.53 7.91
C GLU A 64 -9.97 2.74 6.61
N TYR A 65 -10.26 3.39 5.48
CA TYR A 65 -10.19 2.79 4.16
C TYR A 65 -9.05 3.42 3.38
N LEU A 66 -8.17 2.56 2.85
CA LEU A 66 -7.03 2.97 2.03
C LEU A 66 -7.06 2.27 0.69
N CYS A 67 -6.52 2.93 -0.33
CA CYS A 67 -6.21 2.30 -1.60
C CYS A 67 -4.73 1.90 -1.58
N VAL A 68 -4.43 0.61 -1.73
CA VAL A 68 -3.06 0.14 -1.97
C VAL A 68 -2.93 -0.15 -3.46
N LYS A 69 -1.90 0.42 -4.07
CA LYS A 69 -1.63 0.29 -5.49
C LYS A 69 -0.27 -0.36 -5.66
N ALA A 70 -0.25 -1.54 -6.27
CA ALA A 70 0.99 -2.25 -6.57
C ALA A 70 0.78 -3.18 -7.77
N ASN A 71 1.85 -3.83 -8.19
CA ASN A 71 1.89 -4.61 -9.41
C ASN A 71 1.68 -6.10 -9.12
N TRP A 72 0.42 -6.55 -9.19
CA TRP A 72 0.04 -7.95 -8.92
C TRP A 72 -0.54 -8.67 -10.15
N THR A 73 -0.50 -8.04 -11.33
CA THR A 73 -1.04 -8.57 -12.59
C THR A 73 -0.02 -9.36 -13.39
N GLU A 74 -0.47 -10.21 -14.30
CA GLU A 74 0.39 -11.00 -15.22
C GLU A 74 1.37 -10.14 -16.03
N HIS A 75 0.94 -8.96 -16.50
CA HIS A 75 1.79 -8.00 -17.23
C HIS A 75 2.67 -7.11 -16.33
N ALA A 76 2.95 -7.57 -15.11
CA ALA A 76 3.74 -6.81 -14.13
C ALA A 76 5.13 -6.45 -14.65
N ASP A 77 5.83 -7.40 -15.25
CA ASP A 77 7.20 -7.19 -15.73
C ASP A 77 7.26 -6.15 -16.84
N PHE A 78 6.31 -6.20 -17.78
CA PHE A 78 6.22 -5.22 -18.86
C PHE A 78 5.99 -3.80 -18.32
N THR A 79 5.01 -3.63 -17.43
CA THR A 79 4.67 -2.32 -16.87
C THR A 79 5.77 -1.76 -15.96
N MET A 80 6.55 -2.64 -15.32
CA MET A 80 7.74 -2.27 -14.56
C MET A 80 8.85 -1.74 -15.48
N VAL A 81 9.17 -2.45 -16.57
CA VAL A 81 10.18 -2.02 -17.56
C VAL A 81 9.76 -0.71 -18.24
N ALA A 82 8.46 -0.54 -18.54
CA ALA A 82 7.93 0.70 -19.10
C ALA A 82 7.92 1.88 -18.11
N GLY A 83 8.28 1.67 -16.83
CA GLY A 83 8.43 2.73 -15.83
C GLY A 83 7.12 3.34 -15.34
N LEU A 84 5.96 2.78 -15.71
CA LEU A 84 4.64 3.36 -15.43
C LEU A 84 4.42 3.57 -13.92
N TRP A 85 4.87 2.63 -13.11
CA TRP A 85 4.69 2.67 -11.64
C TRP A 85 5.57 3.70 -10.94
N ALA A 86 6.81 3.89 -11.41
CA ALA A 86 7.68 4.91 -10.87
C ALA A 86 7.09 6.30 -11.14
N ILE A 87 6.53 6.50 -12.35
CA ILE A 87 5.85 7.75 -12.72
C ILE A 87 4.63 7.99 -11.84
N GLU A 88 3.79 6.97 -11.62
CA GLU A 88 2.61 7.11 -10.76
C GLU A 88 2.98 7.37 -9.29
N ALA A 89 3.99 6.69 -8.74
CA ALA A 89 4.47 6.94 -7.38
C ALA A 89 4.97 8.40 -7.25
N MET A 90 5.71 8.90 -8.24
CA MET A 90 6.14 10.31 -8.28
C MET A 90 4.96 11.27 -8.38
N PHE A 91 3.90 10.92 -9.11
CA PHE A 91 2.69 11.74 -9.18
C PHE A 91 2.03 11.89 -7.80
N TYR A 92 1.83 10.79 -7.07
CA TYR A 92 1.22 10.83 -5.72
C TYR A 92 2.09 11.53 -4.68
N GLN A 93 3.41 11.61 -4.87
CA GLN A 93 4.30 12.37 -3.98
C GLN A 93 4.20 13.89 -4.17
N ARG A 94 3.54 14.36 -5.25
CA ARG A 94 3.51 15.77 -5.64
C ARG A 94 2.13 16.43 -5.49
N ILE A 95 1.13 15.68 -5.04
CA ILE A 95 -0.22 16.17 -4.74
C ILE A 95 -0.51 16.05 -3.25
#